data_AF-A0A0S6W4D7-F1
#
_entry.id   AF-A0A0S6W4D7-F1
#
_cell.length_a   1.000
_cell.length_b   1.000
_cell.length_c   1.000
_cell.angle_alpha   90.00
_cell.angle_beta   90.00
_cell.angle_gamma   90.00
#
_symmetry.space_group_name_H-M   'P 1'
#
loop_
_entity.id
_entity.type
_entity.pdbx_description
1 polymer ?
#
loop_
_entity_poly.entity_id
_entity_poly.type
_entity_poly.pdbx_seq_one_letter_code
_entity_poly.pdbx_strand_id
1 'polypeptide(L)'
;MRHEESQPQKGFWSACFDVSLQQVVTPQILPFLFMLSIFASTFVMAVLFFAGMTMFKAGQVSAGIIVMILAPVVFLVLIFMARVACETILTLFRHD
;
A
#
# COMPACT_ATOMS: atom_id res chain seq x y z
N MET A 1 -41.90 -20.61 -15.45
CA MET A 1 -41.37 -19.69 -14.43
C MET A 1 -39.86 -19.91 -14.40
N ARG A 2 -39.07 -18.99 -14.98
CA ARG A 2 -37.61 -19.10 -15.04
C ARG A 2 -37.07 -18.40 -13.79
N HIS A 3 -36.51 -19.15 -12.86
CA HIS A 3 -35.82 -18.59 -11.71
C HIS A 3 -34.54 -17.92 -12.22
N GLU A 4 -34.56 -16.60 -12.31
CA GLU A 4 -33.35 -15.80 -12.44
C GLU A 4 -32.66 -15.84 -11.08
N GLU A 5 -31.66 -16.72 -10.93
CA GLU A 5 -30.76 -16.70 -9.78
C GLU A 5 -29.96 -15.39 -9.83
N SER A 6 -30.32 -14.45 -8.96
CA SER A 6 -29.55 -13.26 -8.69
C SER A 6 -28.21 -13.66 -8.04
N GLN A 7 -27.19 -13.81 -8.89
CA GLN A 7 -25.80 -13.95 -8.45
C GLN A 7 -25.51 -12.85 -7.41
N PRO A 8 -25.23 -13.19 -6.13
CA PRO A 8 -25.01 -12.18 -5.11
C PRO A 8 -23.75 -11.41 -5.47
N GLN A 9 -23.92 -10.12 -5.81
CA GLN A 9 -22.79 -9.22 -6.00
C GLN A 9 -21.98 -9.21 -4.69
N LYS A 10 -20.79 -9.83 -4.70
CA LYS A 10 -19.85 -9.75 -3.57
C LYS A 10 -19.56 -8.27 -3.31
N GLY A 11 -20.00 -7.76 -2.16
CA GLY A 11 -19.79 -6.37 -1.79
C GLY A 11 -18.31 -6.02 -1.68
N PHE A 12 -17.97 -4.75 -1.89
CA PHE A 12 -16.60 -4.19 -1.85
C PHE A 12 -15.77 -4.69 -0.66
N TRP A 13 -16.39 -4.77 0.52
CA TRP A 13 -15.76 -5.28 1.74
C TRP A 13 -15.54 -6.79 1.73
N SER A 14 -16.49 -7.54 1.17
CA SER A 14 -16.36 -9.00 1.05
C SER A 14 -15.26 -9.39 0.06
N ALA A 15 -15.03 -8.60 -0.99
CA ALA A 15 -13.91 -8.83 -1.92
C ALA A 15 -12.53 -8.47 -1.30
N CYS A 16 -12.48 -7.52 -0.37
CA CYS A 16 -11.23 -7.12 0.30
C CYS A 16 -10.82 -8.06 1.45
N PHE A 17 -11.79 -8.73 2.09
CA PHE A 17 -11.54 -9.70 3.17
C PHE A 17 -11.61 -11.17 2.73
N ASP A 18 -11.83 -11.42 1.43
CA ASP A 18 -11.63 -12.75 0.85
C ASP A 18 -10.13 -13.01 0.65
N VAL A 19 -9.41 -13.08 1.77
CA VAL A 19 -7.99 -13.46 1.84
C VAL A 19 -7.85 -14.99 1.68
N SER A 20 -8.93 -15.67 1.26
CA SER A 20 -8.94 -17.07 0.89
C SER A 20 -8.19 -17.25 -0.43
N LEU A 21 -6.89 -17.55 -0.30
CA LEU A 21 -5.93 -17.90 -1.34
C LEU A 21 -6.34 -19.17 -2.10
N GLN A 22 -7.49 -19.16 -2.78
CA GLN A 22 -7.95 -20.27 -3.62
C GLN A 22 -8.38 -19.85 -5.04
N GLN A 23 -8.49 -18.55 -5.32
CA GLN A 23 -8.64 -18.03 -6.68
C GLN A 23 -7.73 -16.83 -6.89
N VAL A 24 -6.79 -17.02 -7.83
CA VAL A 24 -5.94 -16.05 -8.53
C VAL A 24 -6.41 -14.60 -8.32
N VAL A 25 -5.58 -13.81 -7.63
CA VAL A 25 -5.84 -12.40 -7.29
C VAL A 25 -6.16 -11.63 -8.57
N THR A 26 -7.44 -11.34 -8.80
CA THR A 26 -7.90 -10.65 -9.99
C THR A 26 -7.26 -9.25 -10.07
N PRO A 27 -6.89 -8.75 -11.27
CA PRO A 27 -6.36 -7.39 -11.48
C PRO A 27 -7.23 -6.25 -10.90
N GLN A 28 -8.47 -6.53 -10.49
CA GLN A 28 -9.38 -5.59 -9.85
C GLN A 28 -8.95 -5.16 -8.43
N ILE A 29 -8.19 -5.98 -7.69
CA ILE A 29 -7.77 -5.67 -6.31
C ILE A 29 -6.51 -4.79 -6.29
N LEU A 30 -5.76 -4.75 -7.38
CA LEU A 30 -4.53 -3.99 -7.48
C LEU A 30 -4.62 -2.48 -7.19
N PRO A 31 -5.61 -1.73 -7.73
CA PRO A 31 -5.74 -0.31 -7.38
C PRO A 31 -5.95 -0.11 -5.88
N PHE A 32 -6.65 -1.04 -5.22
CA PHE A 32 -6.84 -1.00 -3.77
C PHE A 32 -5.52 -1.28 -3.01
N LEU A 33 -4.76 -2.30 -3.42
CA LEU A 33 -3.44 -2.59 -2.84
C LEU A 33 -2.45 -1.43 -3.02
N PHE A 34 -2.46 -0.79 -4.18
CA PHE A 34 -1.64 0.39 -4.43
C PHE A 34 -2.06 1.57 -3.55
N MET A 35 -3.36 1.81 -3.42
CA MET A 35 -3.88 2.84 -2.51
C MET A 35 -3.49 2.55 -1.05
N LEU A 36 -3.63 1.32 -0.59
CA LEU A 36 -3.21 0.91 0.76
C LEU A 36 -1.70 1.11 0.97
N SER A 37 -0.89 0.84 -0.07
CA SER A 37 0.56 1.07 -0.04
C SER A 37 0.92 2.55 0.07
N ILE A 38 0.15 3.44 -0.57
CA ILE A 38 0.30 4.89 -0.41
C ILE A 38 0.00 5.30 1.03
N PHE A 39 -1.09 4.82 1.63
CA PHE A 39 -1.42 5.09 3.02
C PHE A 39 -0.34 4.60 3.98
N ALA A 40 0.15 3.36 3.80
CA ALA A 40 1.23 2.80 4.61
C ALA A 40 2.53 3.61 4.47
N SER A 41 2.91 3.99 3.25
CA SER A 41 4.11 4.80 2.99
C SER A 41 3.99 6.19 3.62
N THR A 42 2.81 6.79 3.56
CA THR A 42 2.51 8.10 4.18
C THR A 42 2.64 8.02 5.70
N PHE A 43 2.13 6.93 6.31
CA PHE A 43 2.26 6.69 7.74
C PHE A 43 3.74 6.55 8.15
N VAL A 44 4.54 5.76 7.42
CA VAL A 44 5.98 5.63 7.66
C VAL A 44 6.69 6.98 7.57
N MET A 45 6.38 7.79 6.54
CA MET A 45 6.94 9.14 6.41
C MET A 45 6.59 10.02 7.61
N ALA A 46 5.34 10.00 8.06
CA ALA A 46 4.90 10.78 9.23
C ALA A 46 5.68 10.35 10.48
N VAL A 47 5.82 9.05 10.73
CA VAL A 47 6.60 8.53 11.87
C VAL A 47 8.06 9.01 11.80
N LEU A 48 8.71 8.93 10.64
CA LEU A 48 10.08 9.42 10.46
C LEU A 48 10.19 10.93 10.71
N PHE A 49 9.22 11.70 10.25
CA PHE A 49 9.18 13.14 10.46
C PHE A 49 9.06 13.50 11.95
N PHE A 50 8.15 12.83 12.68
CA PHE A 50 8.03 12.99 14.13
C PHE A 50 9.29 12.52 14.88
N ALA A 51 9.93 11.44 14.43
CA ALA A 51 11.20 10.97 14.99
C ALA A 51 12.33 12.01 14.79
N GLY A 52 12.40 12.67 13.64
CA GLY A 52 13.33 13.78 13.44
C GLY A 52 13.07 14.94 14.41
N MET A 53 11.80 15.25 14.69
CA MET A 53 11.44 16.28 15.67
C MET A 53 11.81 15.92 17.11
N THR A 54 11.73 14.65 17.51
CA THR A 54 12.16 14.24 18.86
C THR A 54 13.68 14.30 19.02
N MET A 55 14.44 14.06 17.95
CA MET A 55 15.91 14.20 17.96
C MET A 55 16.37 15.65 18.20
N PHE A 56 15.63 16.64 17.70
CA PHE A 56 15.92 18.04 18.03
C PHE A 56 15.84 18.33 19.53
N LYS A 57 14.81 17.77 20.20
CA LYS A 57 14.65 17.94 21.65
C LYS A 57 15.77 17.27 22.44
N ALA A 58 16.39 16.23 21.90
CA ALA A 58 17.53 15.53 22.49
C ALA A 58 18.89 16.20 22.21
N GLY A 59 18.92 17.37 21.56
CA GLY A 59 20.16 18.07 21.21
C GLY A 59 20.88 17.51 19.97
N GLN A 60 20.30 16.52 19.29
CA GLN A 60 20.85 15.89 18.09
C GLN A 60 20.35 16.59 16.81
N VAL A 61 20.72 17.87 16.67
CA VAL A 61 20.17 18.75 15.63
C VAL A 61 20.50 18.25 14.21
N SER A 62 21.75 17.85 13.96
CA SER A 62 22.18 17.36 12.65
C SER A 62 21.44 16.09 12.23
N ALA A 63 21.29 15.13 13.16
CA ALA A 63 20.55 13.90 12.91
C ALA A 63 19.06 14.16 12.63
N GLY A 64 18.43 15.07 13.41
CA GLY A 64 17.03 15.45 13.20
C GLY A 64 16.78 16.03 11.80
N ILE A 65 17.64 16.92 11.32
CA ILE A 65 17.57 17.50 9.96
C ILE A 65 17.70 16.41 8.90
N ILE A 66 18.70 15.52 9.03
CA ILE A 66 18.94 14.45 8.08
C ILE A 66 17.72 13.53 7.97
N VAL A 67 17.15 13.12 9.10
CA VAL A 67 15.97 12.22 9.12
C VAL A 67 14.75 12.89 8.48
N MET A 68 14.51 14.18 8.72
CA MET A 68 13.39 14.89 8.10
C MET A 68 13.54 15.07 6.60
N ILE A 69 14.77 15.27 6.10
CA ILE A 69 15.05 15.33 4.66
C ILE A 69 14.91 13.93 4.03
N LEU A 70 15.34 12.89 4.73
CA LEU A 70 15.22 11.51 4.24
C LEU A 70 13.79 10.98 4.25
N ALA A 71 12.91 11.47 5.14
CA ALA A 71 11.52 11.02 5.21
C ALA A 71 10.77 11.07 3.86
N PRO A 72 10.76 12.18 3.10
CA PRO A 72 10.13 12.21 1.77
C PRO A 72 10.86 11.35 0.74
N VAL A 73 12.19 11.17 0.86
CA VAL A 73 12.96 10.26 -0.01
C VAL A 73 12.52 8.82 0.21
N VAL A 74 12.41 8.39 1.48
CA VAL A 74 11.92 7.07 1.86
C VAL A 74 10.49 6.86 1.36
N PHE A 75 9.61 7.85 1.51
CA PHE A 75 8.26 7.79 0.95
C PHE A 75 8.26 7.49 -0.55
N LEU A 76 9.04 8.24 -1.34
CA LEU A 76 9.13 8.05 -2.78
C LEU A 76 9.64 6.64 -3.12
N VAL A 77 10.68 6.17 -2.44
CA VAL A 77 11.22 4.82 -2.64
C VAL A 77 10.15 3.76 -2.36
N LEU A 78 9.39 3.89 -1.27
CA LEU A 78 8.33 2.95 -0.93
C LEU A 78 7.20 2.95 -1.97
N ILE A 79 6.81 4.12 -2.49
CA ILE A 79 5.82 4.22 -3.58
C ILE A 79 6.32 3.56 -4.86
N PHE A 80 7.59 3.78 -5.24
CA PHE A 80 8.17 3.11 -6.41
C PHE A 80 8.21 1.59 -6.23
N MET A 81 8.60 1.11 -5.06
CA MET A 81 8.59 -0.32 -4.76
C MET A 81 7.17 -0.91 -4.81
N ALA A 82 6.17 -0.20 -4.28
CA ALA A 82 4.77 -0.62 -4.38
C ALA A 82 4.29 -0.69 -5.84
N ARG A 83 4.72 0.26 -6.68
CA ARG A 83 4.43 0.25 -8.12
C ARG A 83 5.05 -0.96 -8.81
N VAL A 84 6.35 -1.21 -8.59
CA VAL A 84 7.06 -2.35 -9.15
C VAL A 84 6.42 -3.67 -8.69
N ALA A 85 6.05 -3.78 -7.42
CA ALA A 85 5.36 -4.96 -6.90
C ALA A 85 4.00 -5.17 -7.59
N CYS A 86 3.18 -4.13 -7.73
CA CYS A 86 1.91 -4.21 -8.44
C CYS A 86 2.09 -4.60 -9.91
N GLU A 87 3.04 -3.98 -10.61
CA GLU A 87 3.34 -4.33 -12.01
C GLU A 87 3.81 -5.78 -12.13
N THR A 88 4.67 -6.25 -11.21
CA THR A 88 5.13 -7.64 -11.18
C THR A 88 3.97 -8.61 -10.98
N ILE A 89 3.07 -8.32 -10.03
CA ILE A 89 1.87 -9.11 -9.76
C ILE A 89 0.98 -9.18 -11.02
N LEU A 90 0.76 -8.06 -11.71
CA LEU A 90 0.00 -8.06 -12.97
C LEU A 90 0.66 -8.90 -14.04
N THR A 91 1.99 -8.80 -14.19
CA THR A 91 2.69 -9.55 -15.23
C THR A 91 2.62 -11.05 -14.99
N LEU A 92 2.67 -11.51 -13.73
CA LEU A 92 2.47 -12.91 -13.36
C LEU A 92 1.07 -13.39 -13.77
N PHE A 93 0.04 -12.62 -13.43
CA PHE A 93 -1.35 -13.01 -13.70
C PHE A 93 -1.85 -12.74 -15.12
N ARG A 94 -1.09 -12.03 -15.96
CA ARG A 94 -1.46 -11.78 -17.36
C ARG A 94 -1.13 -12.95 -18.30
N HIS A 95 -0.28 -13.88 -17.85
CA HIS A 95 0.18 -15.00 -18.67
C HIS A 95 -0.52 -16.35 -18.38
N ASP A 96 -1.38 -16.41 -17.36
CA ASP A 96 -2.29 -17.52 -17.05
C ASP A 96 -3.73 -17.19 -17.48
#